data_AF-A0AAV2Q3Z8-F1
#
_entry.id   AF-A0AAV2Q3Z8-F1
#
_cell.length_a   1.000
_cell.length_b   1.000
_cell.length_c   1.000
_cell.angle_alpha   90.00
_cell.angle_beta   90.00
_cell.angle_gamma   90.00
#
_symmetry.space_group_name_H-M   'P 1'
#
loop_
_entity.id
_entity.type
_entity.pdbx_description
1 polymer ?
#
loop_
_entity_poly.entity_id
_entity_poly.type
_entity_poly.pdbx_seq_one_letter_code
_entity_poly.pdbx_strand_id
1 'polypeptide(L)'
;METQDVRKSFILTTTGNYFNVSLSAPSLTNLLNDEALNNFLDSGSCQLLGALHYDDSLLLKNKIEASNKNEKLLVFFKIKPEVITDSNLQNICVSSMIDSPLSSLYHSLQTLYAPVLLQDAEWSKALDPKLQNLVTELSEGLGSLLRKTSSSDASTSGASQNTMA
;
A
#
# COMPACT_ATOMS: atom_id res chain seq x y z
N MET A 1 3.90 13.54 22.21
CA MET A 1 2.70 14.25 22.69
C MET A 1 1.53 13.39 22.25
N GLU A 2 0.95 12.66 23.20
CA GLU A 2 -0.05 11.63 22.92
C GLU A 2 -1.36 12.27 22.47
N THR A 3 -1.89 11.80 21.35
CA THR A 3 -3.26 12.10 20.95
C THR A 3 -4.18 11.28 21.85
N GLN A 4 -5.16 11.91 22.51
CA GLN A 4 -6.07 11.20 23.42
C GLN A 4 -6.79 10.02 22.73
N ASP A 5 -7.03 10.13 21.42
CA ASP A 5 -7.53 9.03 20.61
C ASP A 5 -6.39 8.12 20.15
N VAL A 6 -6.32 6.92 20.75
CA VAL A 6 -5.31 5.89 20.44
C VAL A 6 -5.43 5.38 19.01
N ARG A 7 -6.64 5.41 18.42
CA ARG A 7 -6.92 4.95 17.06
C ARG A 7 -6.28 5.89 16.05
N LYS A 8 -6.43 7.20 16.27
CA LYS A 8 -5.77 8.22 15.47
C LYS A 8 -4.25 8.20 15.66
N SER A 9 -3.79 8.00 16.90
CA SER A 9 -2.36 7.86 17.22
C SER A 9 -1.71 6.74 16.40
N PHE A 10 -2.36 5.57 16.34
CA PHE A 10 -1.88 4.42 15.57
C PHE A 10 -1.69 4.76 14.09
N ILE A 11 -2.71 5.34 13.44
CA ILE A 11 -2.66 5.69 12.01
C ILE A 11 -1.57 6.74 11.74
N LEU A 12 -1.57 7.84 12.50
CA LEU A 12 -0.66 8.96 12.25
C LEU A 12 0.80 8.61 12.58
N THR A 13 1.04 7.85 13.65
CA THR A 13 2.38 7.38 14.01
C THR A 13 2.92 6.43 12.95
N THR A 14 2.10 5.46 12.51
CA THR A 14 2.49 4.53 11.44
C THR A 14 2.80 5.27 10.13
N THR A 15 1.98 6.26 9.80
CA THR A 15 2.17 7.10 8.61
C THR A 15 3.44 7.95 8.69
N GLY A 16 3.66 8.65 9.81
CA GLY A 16 4.86 9.46 10.03
C GLY A 16 6.14 8.63 9.97
N ASN A 17 6.14 7.43 10.58
CA ASN A 17 7.26 6.51 10.54
C ASN A 17 7.54 6.00 9.11
N TYR A 18 6.50 5.63 8.36
CA TYR A 18 6.67 5.11 7.01
C TYR A 18 7.23 6.16 6.04
N PHE A 19 6.75 7.39 6.10
CA PHE A 19 7.22 8.48 5.24
C PHE A 19 8.46 9.20 5.78
N ASN A 20 8.93 8.85 6.98
CA ASN A 20 10.01 9.54 7.68
C ASN A 20 9.73 11.05 7.85
N VAL A 21 8.47 11.39 8.14
CA VAL A 21 8.01 12.77 8.34
C VAL A 21 7.76 13.01 9.82
N SER A 22 8.43 14.02 10.37
CA SER A 22 8.14 14.50 11.73
C SER A 22 6.90 15.38 11.70
N LEU A 23 5.81 14.90 12.28
CA LEU A 23 4.55 15.66 12.35
C LEU A 23 4.70 16.82 13.35
N SER A 24 4.85 18.03 12.82
CA SER A 24 4.79 19.25 13.63
C SER A 24 3.40 19.41 14.26
N ALA A 25 3.31 20.11 15.40
CA ALA A 25 2.03 20.36 16.08
C ALA A 25 0.90 20.89 15.17
N PRO A 26 1.11 21.87 14.27
CA PRO A 26 0.05 22.35 13.38
C PRO A 26 -0.37 21.30 12.34
N SER A 27 0.58 20.61 11.69
CA SER A 27 0.27 19.56 10.72
C SER A 27 -0.45 18.38 11.37
N LEU A 28 -0.02 18.00 12.57
CA LEU A 28 -0.65 16.95 13.37
C LEU A 28 -2.09 17.32 13.74
N THR A 29 -2.35 18.56 14.14
CA THR A 29 -3.70 19.03 14.50
C THR A 29 -4.66 19.00 13.30
N ASN A 30 -4.17 19.36 12.12
CA ASN A 30 -4.97 19.27 10.89
C ASN A 30 -5.31 17.82 10.56
N LEU A 31 -4.32 16.91 10.62
CA LEU A 31 -4.52 15.49 10.34
C LEU A 31 -5.43 14.81 11.38
N LEU A 32 -5.39 15.24 12.64
CA LEU A 32 -6.28 14.71 13.69
C LEU A 32 -7.75 15.05 13.45
N ASN A 33 -8.02 16.18 12.81
CA ASN A 33 -9.36 16.65 12.47
C ASN A 33 -9.76 16.30 11.03
N ASP A 34 -8.93 15.54 10.32
CA ASP A 34 -9.16 15.17 8.93
C ASP A 34 -10.43 14.31 8.78
N GLU A 35 -11.27 14.69 7.82
CA GLU A 35 -12.55 14.03 7.57
C GLU A 35 -12.36 12.60 7.07
N ALA A 36 -11.35 12.33 6.24
CA ALA A 36 -11.09 11.00 5.72
C ALA A 36 -10.62 10.06 6.84
N LEU A 37 -9.82 10.56 7.78
CA LEU A 37 -9.44 9.81 8.98
C LEU A 37 -10.66 9.46 9.84
N ASN A 38 -11.49 10.46 10.14
CA ASN A 38 -12.69 10.26 10.95
C ASN A 38 -13.68 9.30 10.28
N ASN A 39 -13.94 9.47 8.98
CA ASN A 39 -14.81 8.58 8.21
C ASN A 39 -14.27 7.14 8.21
N PHE A 40 -12.96 6.96 8.02
CA PHE A 40 -12.36 5.64 8.11
C PHE A 40 -12.54 5.03 9.50
N LEU A 41 -12.34 5.77 10.59
CA LEU A 41 -12.47 5.19 11.93
C LEU A 41 -13.94 4.93 12.31
N ASP A 42 -14.82 5.88 12.03
CA ASP A 42 -16.17 5.94 12.60
C ASP A 42 -17.27 5.38 11.68
N SER A 43 -16.96 5.05 10.42
CA SER A 43 -17.91 4.45 9.49
C SER A 43 -17.59 2.99 9.17
N GLY A 44 -18.52 2.08 9.44
CA GLY A 44 -18.40 0.67 9.05
C GLY A 44 -18.41 0.45 7.52
N SER A 45 -18.98 1.37 6.75
CA SER A 45 -18.98 1.29 5.28
C SER A 45 -17.68 1.82 4.67
N CYS A 46 -16.95 2.69 5.37
CA CYS A 46 -15.62 3.11 4.95
C CYS A 46 -14.59 2.04 5.35
N GLN A 47 -14.02 1.36 4.35
CA GLN A 47 -13.07 0.27 4.55
C GLN A 47 -11.62 0.64 4.24
N LEU A 48 -11.38 1.82 3.68
CA LEU A 48 -10.10 2.19 3.08
C LEU A 48 -9.68 3.60 3.49
N LEU A 49 -8.40 3.76 3.82
CA LEU A 49 -7.74 5.04 4.03
C LEU A 49 -6.36 4.97 3.39
N GLY A 50 -6.09 5.85 2.44
CA GLY A 50 -4.77 6.08 1.87
C GLY A 50 -4.11 7.27 2.54
N ALA A 51 -2.84 7.12 2.88
CA ALA A 51 -1.95 8.20 3.23
C ALA A 51 -0.92 8.37 2.10
N LEU A 52 -0.83 9.58 1.57
CA LEU A 52 0.12 9.99 0.55
C LEU A 52 1.05 11.06 1.12
N HIS A 53 2.28 11.07 0.63
CA HIS A 53 3.23 12.13 0.91
C HIS A 53 3.42 12.99 -0.34
N TYR A 54 3.09 14.27 -0.24
CA TYR A 54 3.16 15.24 -1.33
C TYR A 54 3.75 16.56 -0.80
N ASP A 55 4.84 17.05 -1.40
CA ASP A 55 5.50 18.32 -1.06
C ASP A 55 5.62 18.57 0.46
N ASP A 56 6.29 17.65 1.17
CA ASP A 56 6.50 17.66 2.64
C ASP A 56 5.22 17.66 3.49
N SER A 57 4.06 17.38 2.88
CA SER A 57 2.77 17.29 3.53
C SER A 57 2.17 15.90 3.39
N LEU A 58 1.43 15.47 4.40
CA LEU A 58 0.65 14.24 4.35
C LEU A 58 -0.79 14.53 3.95
N LEU A 59 -1.31 13.72 3.05
CA LEU A 59 -2.69 13.77 2.58
C LEU A 59 -3.39 12.45 2.88
N LEU A 60 -4.58 12.53 3.47
CA LEU A 60 -5.43 11.38 3.78
C LEU A 60 -6.62 11.34 2.81
N LYS A 61 -6.94 10.16 2.28
CA LYS A 61 -8.05 9.96 1.32
C LYS A 61 -8.74 8.63 1.57
N ASN A 62 -10.08 8.58 1.49
CA ASN A 62 -10.82 7.30 1.54
C ASN A 62 -10.93 6.58 0.18
N LYS A 63 -10.35 7.16 -0.87
CA LYS A 63 -10.29 6.58 -2.20
C LYS A 63 -8.89 6.75 -2.76
N ILE A 64 -8.34 5.65 -3.27
CA ILE A 64 -7.05 5.67 -3.96
C ILE A 64 -7.35 5.88 -5.44
N GLU A 65 -6.84 6.97 -5.99
CA GLU A 65 -6.82 7.20 -7.43
C GLU A 65 -5.45 6.80 -7.94
N ALA A 66 -5.41 6.04 -9.04
CA ALA A 66 -4.17 5.72 -9.71
C ALA A 66 -3.64 6.99 -10.36
N SER A 67 -2.85 7.78 -9.63
CA SER A 67 -2.26 9.01 -10.13
C SER A 67 -0.77 8.99 -9.87
N ASN A 68 -0.04 9.26 -10.96
CA ASN A 68 1.41 9.38 -11.13
C ASN A 68 2.31 8.24 -10.65
N LYS A 69 3.21 7.85 -11.56
CA LYS A 69 4.33 6.94 -11.28
C LYS A 69 5.20 7.60 -10.20
N ASN A 70 5.58 6.83 -9.17
CA ASN A 70 6.55 7.18 -8.11
C ASN A 70 6.00 7.75 -6.80
N GLU A 71 4.68 7.75 -6.57
CA GLU A 71 4.14 8.10 -5.25
C GLU A 71 4.23 6.90 -4.28
N LYS A 72 4.93 7.09 -3.16
CA LYS A 72 4.86 6.14 -2.04
C LYS A 72 3.47 6.27 -1.41
N LEU A 73 2.73 5.17 -1.38
CA LEU A 73 1.39 5.13 -0.81
C LEU A 73 1.37 4.17 0.39
N LEU A 74 0.79 4.61 1.49
CA LEU A 74 0.49 3.75 2.63
C LEU A 74 -1.03 3.60 2.73
N VAL A 75 -1.51 2.35 2.70
CA VAL A 75 -2.93 2.04 2.71
C VAL A 75 -3.28 1.32 4.00
N PHE A 76 -4.32 1.83 4.67
CA PHE A 76 -4.99 1.18 5.77
C PHE A 76 -6.32 0.64 5.27
N PHE A 77 -6.62 -0.62 5.57
CA PHE A 77 -7.93 -1.19 5.27
C PHE A 77 -8.43 -2.06 6.40
N LYS A 78 -9.75 -2.10 6.58
CA LYS A 78 -10.37 -2.91 7.62
C LYS A 78 -10.56 -4.35 7.13
N ILE A 79 -10.33 -5.30 8.02
CA ILE A 79 -10.64 -6.71 7.77
C ILE A 79 -12.15 -6.95 7.78
N LYS A 80 -12.91 -6.13 8.53
CA LYS A 80 -14.36 -6.24 8.71
C LYS A 80 -15.07 -4.89 8.49
N PRO A 81 -16.33 -4.90 8.00
CA PRO A 81 -17.17 -3.72 7.86
C PRO A 81 -17.72 -3.22 9.20
N GLU A 82 -16.83 -2.69 10.05
CA GLU A 82 -17.17 -2.21 11.39
C GLU A 82 -16.47 -0.88 11.74
N VAL A 83 -16.98 -0.23 12.78
CA VAL A 83 -16.35 0.94 13.39
C VAL A 83 -15.08 0.51 14.12
N ILE A 84 -14.02 1.29 14.01
CA ILE A 84 -12.78 1.04 14.75
C ILE A 84 -12.93 1.67 16.13
N THR A 85 -12.71 0.84 17.15
CA THR A 85 -12.63 1.19 18.56
C THR A 85 -11.26 0.81 19.10
N ASP A 86 -10.95 1.24 20.32
CA ASP A 86 -9.67 0.95 20.96
C ASP A 86 -9.41 -0.56 21.14
N SER A 87 -10.49 -1.37 21.21
CA SER A 87 -10.40 -2.83 21.40
C SER A 87 -10.24 -3.64 20.12
N ASN A 88 -10.43 -3.03 18.94
CA ASN A 88 -10.37 -3.72 17.65
C ASN A 88 -9.37 -3.12 16.66
N LEU A 89 -8.37 -2.37 17.13
CA LEU A 89 -7.32 -1.79 16.30
C LEU A 89 -6.57 -2.81 15.43
N GLN A 90 -6.44 -4.05 15.90
CA GLN A 90 -5.86 -5.17 15.15
C GLN A 90 -6.63 -5.52 13.88
N ASN A 91 -7.88 -5.05 13.72
CA ASN A 91 -8.67 -5.26 12.52
C ASN A 91 -8.30 -4.28 11.39
N ILE A 92 -7.32 -3.40 11.60
CA ILE A 92 -6.74 -2.56 10.56
C ILE A 92 -5.49 -3.27 10.02
N CYS A 93 -5.54 -3.61 8.73
CA CYS A 93 -4.36 -4.02 7.98
C CYS A 93 -3.67 -2.80 7.38
N VAL A 94 -2.34 -2.85 7.35
CA VAL A 94 -1.49 -1.82 6.78
C VAL A 94 -0.74 -2.43 5.60
N SER A 95 -0.79 -1.77 4.44
CA SER A 95 -0.08 -2.19 3.24
C SER A 95 0.59 -0.98 2.58
N SER A 96 1.87 -1.09 2.31
CA SER A 96 2.59 -0.14 1.46
C SER A 96 2.46 -0.50 -0.01
N MET A 97 2.28 0.50 -0.87
CA MET A 97 2.44 0.36 -2.32
C MET A 97 3.60 1.26 -2.75
N ILE A 98 4.62 0.65 -3.34
CA ILE A 98 5.86 1.28 -3.81
C ILE A 98 5.92 1.15 -5.34
N ASP A 99 6.33 2.23 -6.00
CA ASP A 99 6.45 2.42 -7.46
C ASP A 99 5.14 2.31 -8.25
N SER A 100 4.49 1.15 -8.20
CA SER A 100 3.17 0.90 -8.78
C SER A 100 2.42 -0.20 -8.01
N PRO A 101 1.06 -0.19 -8.04
CA PRO A 101 0.26 -1.27 -7.47
C PRO A 101 0.61 -2.64 -8.08
N LEU A 102 0.96 -2.67 -9.37
CA LEU A 102 1.35 -3.88 -10.08
C LEU A 102 2.67 -4.47 -9.55
N SER A 103 3.68 -3.62 -9.37
CA SER A 103 4.98 -4.01 -8.80
C SER A 103 4.82 -4.52 -7.37
N SER A 104 4.09 -3.76 -6.55
CA SER A 104 3.83 -4.11 -5.15
C SER A 104 3.11 -5.45 -5.01
N LEU A 105 2.10 -5.70 -5.86
CA LEU A 105 1.38 -6.97 -5.88
C LEU A 105 2.28 -8.14 -6.31
N TYR A 106 3.06 -7.97 -7.38
CA TYR A 106 4.00 -8.98 -7.85
C TYR A 106 4.99 -9.38 -6.76
N HIS A 107 5.65 -8.40 -6.15
CA HIS A 107 6.65 -8.66 -5.12
C HIS A 107 6.04 -9.25 -3.85
N SER A 108 4.86 -8.78 -3.41
CA SER A 108 4.13 -9.36 -2.28
C SER A 108 3.74 -10.80 -2.56
N LEU A 109 3.24 -11.09 -3.76
CA LEU A 109 2.85 -12.44 -4.15
C LEU A 109 4.05 -13.36 -4.26
N GLN A 110 5.09 -12.97 -5.00
CA GLN A 110 6.26 -13.80 -5.26
C GLN A 110 7.09 -14.06 -4.00
N THR A 111 7.25 -13.06 -3.13
CA THR A 111 8.20 -13.12 -2.02
C THR A 111 7.57 -13.63 -0.73
N LEU A 112 6.31 -13.26 -0.47
CA LEU A 112 5.63 -13.55 0.79
C LEU A 112 4.54 -14.60 0.60
N TYR A 113 3.51 -14.30 -0.19
CA TYR A 113 2.31 -15.13 -0.22
C TYR A 113 2.49 -16.46 -0.93
N ALA A 114 3.15 -16.52 -2.09
CA ALA A 114 3.32 -17.77 -2.82
C ALA A 114 4.17 -18.79 -2.02
N PRO A 115 5.32 -18.45 -1.41
CA PRO A 115 6.04 -19.39 -0.55
C PRO A 115 5.19 -19.87 0.63
N VAL A 116 4.50 -18.96 1.34
CA VAL A 116 3.67 -19.30 2.50
C VAL A 116 2.47 -20.17 2.11
N LEU A 117 1.84 -19.92 0.97
CA LEU A 117 0.65 -20.67 0.54
C LEU A 117 1.00 -22.02 -0.11
N LEU A 118 2.13 -22.11 -0.82
CA LEU A 118 2.48 -23.26 -1.65
C LEU A 118 3.49 -24.21 -1.00
N GLN A 119 4.40 -23.69 -0.18
CA GLN A 119 5.50 -24.48 0.41
C GLN A 119 5.23 -24.85 1.87
N ASP A 120 4.43 -24.05 2.60
CA ASP A 120 4.08 -24.37 3.98
C ASP A 120 3.08 -25.53 4.05
N ALA A 121 3.36 -26.52 4.91
CA ALA A 121 2.61 -27.76 5.01
C ALA A 121 1.18 -27.60 5.57
N GLU A 122 0.90 -26.51 6.28
CA GLU A 122 -0.45 -26.22 6.79
C GLU A 122 -1.37 -25.71 5.66
N TRP A 123 -0.89 -24.71 4.91
CA TRP A 123 -1.68 -24.02 3.88
C TRP A 123 -1.70 -24.76 2.53
N SER A 124 -0.60 -25.42 2.15
CA SER A 124 -0.52 -26.19 0.91
C SER A 124 -1.48 -27.38 0.87
N LYS A 125 -1.91 -27.89 2.04
CA LYS A 125 -2.94 -28.93 2.15
C LYS A 125 -4.36 -28.38 2.10
N ALA A 126 -4.53 -27.12 2.51
CA ALA A 126 -5.81 -26.42 2.47
C ALA A 126 -6.11 -25.82 1.09
N LEU A 127 -5.07 -25.40 0.35
CA LEU A 127 -5.19 -24.99 -1.05
C LEU A 127 -5.29 -26.21 -1.95
N ASP A 128 -6.40 -26.35 -2.66
CA ASP A 128 -6.50 -27.35 -3.72
C ASP A 128 -5.49 -27.08 -4.86
N PRO A 129 -5.10 -28.11 -5.63
CA PRO A 129 -4.10 -27.97 -6.70
C PRO A 129 -4.45 -26.91 -7.76
N LYS A 130 -5.74 -26.59 -7.97
CA LYS A 130 -6.14 -25.58 -8.95
C LYS A 130 -5.83 -24.17 -8.45
N LEU A 131 -6.08 -23.90 -7.16
CA LEU A 131 -5.68 -22.64 -6.55
C LEU A 131 -4.16 -22.45 -6.53
N GLN A 132 -3.40 -23.53 -6.30
CA GLN A 132 -1.94 -23.49 -6.37
C GLN A 132 -1.43 -23.10 -7.76
N ASN A 133 -2.02 -23.69 -8.81
CA ASN A 133 -1.70 -23.32 -10.20
C ASN A 133 -2.06 -21.87 -10.50
N LEU A 134 -3.23 -21.38 -10.05
CA LEU A 134 -3.65 -19.98 -10.26
C LEU A 134 -2.70 -18.97 -9.61
N VAL A 135 -2.22 -19.26 -8.39
CA VAL A 135 -1.23 -18.42 -7.70
C VAL A 135 0.08 -18.36 -8.50
N THR A 136 0.51 -19.50 -9.04
CA THR A 136 1.73 -19.61 -9.85
C THR A 136 1.59 -18.85 -11.16
N GLU A 137 0.51 -19.09 -11.92
CA GLU A 137 0.23 -18.41 -13.18
C GLU A 137 0.10 -16.89 -13.00
N LEU A 138 -0.54 -16.44 -11.93
CA LEU A 138 -0.65 -15.02 -11.62
C LEU A 138 0.73 -14.40 -11.35
N SER A 139 1.56 -15.06 -10.54
CA SER A 139 2.92 -14.57 -10.24
C SER A 139 3.77 -14.47 -11.52
N GLU A 140 3.75 -15.51 -12.36
CA GLU A 140 4.48 -15.52 -13.64
C GLU A 140 3.97 -14.46 -14.62
N GLY A 141 2.64 -14.29 -14.72
CA GLY A 141 2.01 -13.28 -15.56
C GLY A 141 2.38 -11.86 -15.16
N LEU A 142 2.31 -11.56 -13.86
CA LEU A 142 2.74 -10.27 -13.30
C LEU A 142 4.23 -10.01 -13.56
N GLY A 143 5.09 -11.03 -13.35
CA GLY A 143 6.53 -10.91 -13.59
C GLY A 143 6.88 -10.69 -15.07
N SER A 144 6.17 -11.34 -15.98
CA SER A 144 6.32 -11.12 -17.43
C SER A 144 5.96 -9.70 -17.84
N LEU A 145 4.87 -9.15 -17.29
CA LEU A 145 4.43 -7.79 -17.57
C LEU A 145 5.45 -6.75 -17.07
N LEU A 146 5.95 -6.91 -15.84
CA LEU A 146 6.96 -5.99 -15.26
C LEU A 146 8.26 -5.97 -16.06
N ARG A 147 8.78 -7.13 -16.48
CA ARG A 147 9.98 -7.19 -17.33
C ARG A 147 9.81 -6.48 -18.67
N LYS A 148 8.63 -6.58 -19.28
CA LYS A 148 8.31 -5.88 -20.53
C LYS A 148 8.32 -4.36 -20.31
N THR A 149 7.70 -3.87 -19.24
CA THR A 149 7.68 -2.43 -18.93
C THR A 149 9.07 -1.87 -18.62
N SER A 150 9.95 -2.62 -17.97
CA SER A 150 11.34 -2.21 -17.74
C SER A 150 12.17 -2.17 -19.03
N SER A 151 11.91 -3.09 -19.97
CA SER A 151 12.61 -3.12 -21.26
C SER A 151 12.23 -1.97 -22.21
N SER A 152 11.01 -1.45 -22.11
CA SER A 152 10.55 -0.30 -22.91
C SER A 152 11.12 1.03 -22.45
N ASP A 153 11.43 1.20 -21.16
CA ASP A 153 12.03 2.44 -20.65
C ASP A 153 13.53 2.54 -21.04
N ALA A 154 14.22 1.41 -21.18
CA ALA A 154 15.65 1.39 -21.55
C ALA A 154 15.93 1.71 -23.04
N SER A 155 14.96 1.56 -23.94
CA SER A 155 15.15 1.76 -25.38
C SER A 155 15.05 3.22 -25.84
N THR A 156 14.58 4.13 -24.98
CA THR A 156 14.41 5.56 -25.33
C THR A 156 15.65 6.41 -24.99
N SER A 157 16.57 5.91 -24.16
CA SER A 157 17.78 6.64 -23.74
C SER A 157 19.00 6.46 -24.66
N GLY A 158 18.90 5.65 -25.72
CA GLY A 158 20.03 5.28 -26.58
C GLY A 158 20.12 6.01 -27.93
N ALA A 159 19.17 6.88 -28.29
CA ALA A 159 19.06 7.44 -29.64
C ALA A 159 19.25 8.97 -29.68
N SER A 160 20.40 9.50 -29.26
CA SER A 160 20.80 10.90 -29.53
C SER A 160 22.30 11.15 -29.33
N GLN A 161 23.19 10.40 -29.98
CA GLN A 161 24.56 10.86 -30.26
C GLN A 161 25.11 10.16 -31.52
N ASN A 162 24.84 10.66 -32.73
CA ASN A 162 25.83 10.67 -33.82
C ASN A 162 25.35 11.46 -35.07
N THR A 163 25.55 12.78 -35.10
CA THR A 163 25.81 13.50 -36.36
C THR A 163 26.54 14.81 -36.09
N MET A 164 27.86 14.82 -36.25
CA MET A 164 28.62 15.99 -36.69
C MET A 164 29.99 15.50 -37.16
N ALA A 165 30.12 15.35 -38.47
CA ALA A 165 31.36 15.36 -39.22
C ALA A 165 31.10 16.16 -40.50
#